data_AF-A0A7S3ELZ0-F1
#
_entry.id   AF-A0A7S3ELZ0-F1
#
_cell.length_a   1.000
_cell.length_b   1.000
_cell.length_c   1.000
_cell.angle_alpha   90.00
_cell.angle_beta   90.00
_cell.angle_gamma   90.00
#
_symmetry.space_group_name_H-M   'P 1'
#
loop_
_entity.id
_entity.type
_entity.pdbx_description
1 polymer ?
#
loop_
_entity_poly.entity_id
_entity_poly.type
_entity_poly.pdbx_seq_one_letter_code
_entity_poly.pdbx_strand_id
1 'polypeptide(L)'
;MRSLVRENIVGPQNLVYPLFVHTKDYNEDIESMPGCERHSVDSVMKEVKFAHSLGVNQFILFPKIPEGLKSNTADECYNPDGLVPQLVSRLKHSFPDISVWTDVALDPYSDQGHDGIVSSDNRGDGGKGRILNDETIEQLCRQSICQARAGSDVLGKNLPRIPVACSSEVLCRSSQSRD
;
A
#
# COMPACT_ATOMS: atom_id res chain seq x y z
N MET A 1 13.75 32.87 24.13
CA MET A 1 12.29 33.09 24.33
C MET A 1 11.44 32.20 23.42
N ARG A 2 11.59 32.23 22.08
CA ARG A 2 10.77 31.40 21.16
C ARG A 2 10.81 29.88 21.45
N SER A 3 11.98 29.31 21.77
CA SER A 3 12.07 27.88 22.11
C SER A 3 11.45 27.53 23.46
N LEU A 4 11.31 28.48 24.39
CA LEU A 4 10.72 28.26 25.72
C LEU A 4 9.19 28.19 25.69
N VAL A 5 8.57 28.90 24.73
CA VAL A 5 7.12 28.98 24.57
C VAL A 5 6.63 28.14 23.39
N ARG A 6 7.45 27.20 22.91
CA ARG A 6 7.12 26.35 21.77
C ARG A 6 6.17 25.22 22.21
N GLU A 7 4.98 25.21 21.65
CA GLU A 7 3.93 24.22 21.95
C GLU A 7 4.08 22.92 21.13
N ASN A 8 4.52 23.05 19.87
CA ASN A 8 4.59 21.93 18.93
C ASN A 8 6.03 21.67 18.49
N ILE A 9 6.41 20.40 18.46
CA ILE A 9 7.70 19.92 17.99
C ILE A 9 7.43 18.80 16.99
N VAL A 10 8.06 18.90 15.81
CA VAL A 10 8.04 17.85 14.80
C VAL A 10 9.45 17.29 14.68
N GLY A 11 9.57 15.98 14.81
CA GLY A 11 10.81 15.23 14.58
C GLY A 11 10.63 14.18 13.48
N PRO A 12 11.73 13.57 13.00
CA PRO A 12 11.70 12.53 11.97
C PRO A 12 10.75 11.36 12.29
N GLN A 13 10.62 11.00 13.56
CA GLN A 13 9.71 9.95 14.04
C GLN A 13 8.23 10.28 13.83
N ASN A 14 7.88 11.54 13.54
CA ASN A 14 6.51 11.96 13.26
C ASN A 14 6.18 11.89 11.75
N LEU A 15 7.16 11.56 10.91
CA LEU A 15 7.00 11.55 9.45
C LEU A 15 6.73 10.12 8.96
N VAL A 16 5.85 10.03 7.95
CA VAL A 16 5.66 8.83 7.12
C VAL A 16 6.15 9.16 5.73
N TYR A 17 7.09 8.37 5.21
CA TYR A 17 7.70 8.63 3.91
C TYR A 17 7.01 7.78 2.81
N PRO A 18 6.25 8.42 1.90
CA PRO A 18 5.68 7.72 0.74
C PRO A 18 6.73 7.34 -0.29
N LEU A 19 6.69 6.09 -0.75
CA LEU A 19 7.57 5.55 -1.77
C LEU A 19 6.73 4.95 -2.91
N PHE A 20 6.95 5.46 -4.11
CA PHE A 20 6.37 4.90 -5.34
C PHE A 20 7.29 3.81 -5.88
N VAL A 21 6.73 2.65 -6.20
CA VAL A 21 7.52 1.49 -6.63
C VAL A 21 6.94 0.82 -7.86
N HIS A 22 7.81 0.28 -8.71
CA HIS A 22 7.44 -0.57 -9.86
C HIS A 22 8.36 -1.80 -9.95
N THR A 23 8.06 -2.66 -10.93
CA THR A 23 8.83 -3.89 -11.20
C THR A 23 10.04 -3.69 -12.11
N LYS A 24 10.33 -2.45 -12.56
CA LYS A 24 11.50 -2.18 -13.41
C LYS A 24 12.78 -2.13 -12.55
N ASP A 25 13.91 -2.26 -13.20
CA ASP A 25 15.25 -2.28 -12.59
C ASP A 25 15.91 -0.89 -12.50
N TYR A 26 15.27 0.15 -13.03
CA TYR A 26 15.70 1.55 -12.99
C TYR A 26 14.60 2.46 -12.44
N ASN A 27 14.98 3.62 -11.89
CA ASN A 27 14.01 4.60 -11.40
C ASN A 27 13.45 5.46 -12.53
N GLU A 28 12.22 5.94 -12.37
CA GLU A 28 11.54 6.84 -13.31
C GLU A 28 11.06 8.11 -12.62
N ASP A 29 11.33 9.27 -13.20
CA ASP A 29 10.77 10.52 -12.69
C ASP A 29 9.23 10.53 -12.79
N ILE A 30 8.60 11.13 -11.79
CA ILE A 30 7.16 11.41 -11.81
C ILE A 30 6.98 12.87 -12.22
N GLU A 31 6.66 13.12 -13.50
CA GLU A 31 6.59 14.49 -14.06
C GLU A 31 5.69 15.44 -13.26
N SER A 32 4.58 14.94 -12.73
CA SER A 32 3.62 15.72 -11.92
C SER A 32 4.10 16.01 -10.50
N MET A 33 5.17 15.35 -10.05
CA MET A 33 5.75 15.49 -8.71
C MET A 33 7.27 15.71 -8.81
N PRO A 34 7.72 16.93 -9.18
CA PRO A 34 9.14 17.21 -9.35
C PRO A 34 9.98 16.86 -8.11
N GLY A 35 11.05 16.10 -8.32
CA GLY A 35 11.91 15.56 -7.26
C GLY A 35 11.41 14.25 -6.64
N CYS A 36 10.29 13.70 -7.10
CA CYS A 36 9.83 12.36 -6.75
C CYS A 36 10.08 11.39 -7.91
N GLU A 37 10.57 10.20 -7.55
CA GLU A 37 10.81 9.11 -8.47
C GLU A 37 9.89 7.93 -8.13
N ARG A 38 9.59 7.15 -9.16
CA ARG A 38 9.13 5.79 -9.02
C ARG A 38 10.35 4.88 -9.00
N HIS A 39 10.58 4.26 -7.87
CA HIS A 39 11.79 3.51 -7.59
C HIS A 39 11.71 2.05 -8.03
N SER A 40 12.84 1.51 -8.46
CA SER A 40 13.04 0.05 -8.49
C SER A 40 13.09 -0.51 -7.06
N VAL A 41 12.84 -1.82 -6.91
CA VAL A 41 12.88 -2.49 -5.60
C VAL A 41 14.23 -2.27 -4.90
N ASP A 42 15.35 -2.36 -5.62
CA ASP A 42 16.68 -2.14 -5.03
C ASP A 42 16.91 -0.67 -4.64
N SER A 43 16.34 0.28 -5.38
CA SER A 43 16.38 1.69 -5.00
C SER A 43 15.56 1.95 -3.74
N VAL A 44 14.39 1.34 -3.58
CA VAL A 44 13.60 1.43 -2.35
C VAL A 44 14.41 1.00 -1.12
N MET A 45 15.15 -0.11 -1.23
CA MET A 45 15.98 -0.59 -0.11
C MET A 45 17.06 0.43 0.29
N LYS A 46 17.65 1.13 -0.68
CA LYS A 46 18.64 2.20 -0.41
C LYS A 46 17.99 3.42 0.22
N GLU A 47 16.82 3.80 -0.27
CA GLU A 47 16.07 4.97 0.21
C GLU A 47 15.61 4.76 1.66
N VAL A 48 15.05 3.58 1.96
CA VAL A 48 14.66 3.20 3.32
C VAL A 48 15.87 3.21 4.25
N LYS A 49 17.01 2.65 3.83
CA LYS A 49 18.24 2.68 4.64
C LYS A 49 18.69 4.11 4.95
N PHE A 50 18.63 4.99 3.97
CA PHE A 50 19.04 6.38 4.11
C PHE A 50 18.09 7.13 5.06
N ALA A 51 16.79 7.08 4.79
CA ALA A 51 15.76 7.71 5.62
C ALA A 51 15.78 7.20 7.07
N HIS A 52 15.97 5.91 7.27
CA HIS A 52 16.13 5.31 8.59
C HIS A 52 17.36 5.87 9.34
N SER A 53 18.48 6.11 8.64
CA SER A 53 19.65 6.73 9.26
C SER A 53 19.43 8.19 9.70
N LEU A 54 18.40 8.85 9.13
CA LEU A 54 17.94 10.19 9.53
C LEU A 54 16.84 10.15 10.62
N GLY A 55 16.43 8.96 11.07
CA GLY A 55 15.43 8.74 12.11
C GLY A 55 13.98 8.63 11.61
N VAL A 56 13.76 8.55 10.29
CA VAL A 56 12.43 8.27 9.72
C VAL A 56 12.23 6.76 9.67
N ASN A 57 11.26 6.27 10.45
CA ASN A 57 11.04 4.83 10.63
C ASN A 57 9.71 4.33 10.05
N GLN A 58 8.95 5.19 9.37
CA GLN A 58 7.62 4.85 8.85
C GLN A 58 7.58 5.09 7.34
N PHE A 59 7.19 4.06 6.58
CA PHE A 59 7.18 4.08 5.11
C PHE A 59 5.86 3.58 4.58
N ILE A 60 5.30 4.27 3.59
CA ILE A 60 4.08 3.82 2.89
C ILE A 60 4.39 3.53 1.42
N LEU A 61 3.94 2.36 0.95
CA LEU A 61 4.27 1.86 -0.38
C LEU A 61 3.11 2.06 -1.34
N PHE A 62 3.39 2.66 -2.50
CA PHE A 62 2.44 2.84 -3.60
C PHE A 62 2.94 2.13 -4.87
N PRO A 63 2.33 1.01 -5.26
CA PRO A 63 2.77 0.24 -6.41
C PRO A 63 2.25 0.81 -7.74
N LYS A 64 3.07 0.75 -8.78
CA LYS A 64 2.65 0.81 -10.18
C LYS A 64 2.74 -0.60 -10.77
N ILE A 65 1.60 -1.26 -10.87
CA ILE A 65 1.48 -2.61 -11.41
C ILE A 65 1.54 -2.57 -12.94
N PRO A 66 2.27 -3.51 -13.59
CA PRO A 66 2.26 -3.68 -15.04
C PRO A 66 0.84 -3.87 -15.58
N GLU A 67 0.51 -3.21 -16.70
CA GLU A 67 -0.85 -3.24 -17.27
C GLU A 67 -1.33 -4.67 -17.59
N GLY A 68 -0.42 -5.60 -17.96
CA GLY A 68 -0.76 -7.00 -18.24
C GLY A 68 -1.15 -7.85 -17.02
N LEU A 69 -0.98 -7.33 -15.80
CA LEU A 69 -1.40 -7.97 -14.55
C LEU A 69 -2.69 -7.35 -13.99
N LYS A 70 -3.22 -6.32 -14.64
CA LYS A 70 -4.44 -5.66 -14.19
C LYS A 70 -5.68 -6.35 -14.74
N SER A 71 -6.73 -6.37 -13.93
CA SER A 71 -8.03 -6.89 -14.29
C SER A 71 -9.12 -6.13 -13.53
N ASN A 72 -10.35 -6.11 -14.05
CA ASN A 72 -11.48 -5.52 -13.31
C ASN A 72 -11.72 -6.18 -11.93
N THR A 73 -11.37 -7.47 -11.78
CA THR A 73 -11.42 -8.21 -10.50
C THR A 73 -10.22 -7.94 -9.59
N ALA A 74 -9.17 -7.31 -10.12
CA ALA A 74 -7.95 -6.93 -9.39
C ALA A 74 -7.24 -8.11 -8.69
N ASP A 75 -7.20 -9.29 -9.31
CA ASP A 75 -6.72 -10.53 -8.65
C ASP A 75 -5.25 -10.45 -8.20
N GLU A 76 -4.44 -9.63 -8.87
CA GLU A 76 -3.03 -9.39 -8.50
C GLU A 76 -2.89 -8.70 -7.12
N CYS A 77 -3.94 -8.05 -6.60
CA CYS A 77 -3.88 -7.33 -5.32
C CYS A 77 -3.61 -8.23 -4.11
N TYR A 78 -3.91 -9.53 -4.21
CA TYR A 78 -3.66 -10.52 -3.16
C TYR A 78 -2.67 -11.61 -3.58
N ASN A 79 -1.94 -11.43 -4.68
CA ASN A 79 -0.89 -12.35 -5.10
C ASN A 79 0.29 -12.33 -4.10
N PRO A 80 0.60 -13.43 -3.38
CA PRO A 80 1.69 -13.47 -2.42
C PRO A 80 3.08 -13.30 -3.06
N ASP A 81 3.19 -13.60 -4.37
CA ASP A 81 4.40 -13.37 -5.16
C ASP A 81 4.38 -12.02 -5.89
N GLY A 82 3.37 -11.19 -5.63
CA GLY A 82 3.23 -9.86 -6.21
C GLY A 82 4.25 -8.86 -5.65
N LEU A 83 4.34 -7.70 -6.31
CA LEU A 83 5.31 -6.65 -6.00
C LEU A 83 5.27 -6.20 -4.53
N VAL A 84 4.08 -5.94 -4.00
CA VAL A 84 3.93 -5.38 -2.64
C VAL A 84 4.31 -6.42 -1.56
N PRO A 85 3.72 -7.63 -1.53
CA PRO A 85 4.10 -8.63 -0.51
C PRO A 85 5.60 -8.97 -0.51
N GLN A 86 6.21 -9.17 -1.69
CA GLN A 86 7.65 -9.46 -1.76
C GLN A 86 8.51 -8.31 -1.23
N LEU A 87 8.17 -7.07 -1.59
CA LEU A 87 8.88 -5.89 -1.10
C LEU A 87 8.74 -5.71 0.41
N VAL A 88 7.53 -5.87 0.95
CA VAL A 88 7.27 -5.81 2.40
C VAL A 88 8.10 -6.86 3.13
N SER A 89 8.08 -8.10 2.68
CA SER A 89 8.87 -9.18 3.28
C SER A 89 10.38 -8.86 3.25
N ARG A 90 10.89 -8.34 2.13
CA ARG A 90 12.30 -7.95 2.00
C ARG A 90 12.68 -6.78 2.93
N LEU A 91 11.80 -5.80 3.07
CA LEU A 91 11.97 -4.66 3.96
C LEU A 91 12.01 -5.11 5.42
N LYS A 92 11.02 -5.88 5.88
CA LYS A 92 10.97 -6.38 7.27
C LYS A 92 12.14 -7.31 7.59
N HIS A 93 12.64 -8.08 6.63
CA HIS A 93 13.84 -8.89 6.82
C HIS A 93 15.11 -8.04 7.01
N SER A 94 15.23 -6.94 6.25
CA SER A 94 16.45 -6.10 6.26
C SER A 94 16.44 -5.04 7.36
N PHE A 95 15.25 -4.58 7.74
CA PHE A 95 15.01 -3.50 8.70
C PHE A 95 13.84 -3.89 9.62
N PRO A 96 14.06 -4.77 10.62
CA PRO A 96 12.97 -5.28 11.45
C PRO A 96 12.23 -4.18 12.25
N ASP A 97 12.93 -3.09 12.58
CA ASP A 97 12.44 -2.03 13.47
C ASP A 97 11.66 -0.92 12.75
N ILE A 98 11.54 -0.94 11.42
CA ILE A 98 10.72 0.03 10.69
C ILE A 98 9.25 -0.39 10.69
N SER A 99 8.37 0.61 10.57
CA SER A 99 6.94 0.43 10.30
C SER A 99 6.68 0.54 8.81
N VAL A 100 6.14 -0.54 8.23
CA VAL A 100 5.74 -0.59 6.82
C VAL A 100 4.23 -0.49 6.71
N TRP A 101 3.79 0.51 5.96
CA TRP A 101 2.39 0.81 5.66
C TRP A 101 2.11 0.39 4.22
N THR A 102 0.99 -0.29 4.00
CA THR A 102 0.54 -0.65 2.65
C THR A 102 -0.87 -0.14 2.42
N ASP A 103 -1.14 0.25 1.18
CA ASP A 103 -2.47 0.70 0.76
C ASP A 103 -3.36 -0.50 0.39
N VAL A 104 -4.60 -0.47 0.87
CA VAL A 104 -5.65 -1.46 0.59
C VAL A 104 -6.70 -0.78 -0.29
N ALA A 105 -6.44 -0.84 -1.60
CA ALA A 105 -7.28 -0.34 -2.66
C ALA A 105 -7.03 -1.14 -3.95
N LEU A 106 -8.02 -1.18 -4.85
CA LEU A 106 -7.95 -1.94 -6.10
C LEU A 106 -7.47 -1.13 -7.30
N ASP A 107 -7.39 0.20 -7.21
CA ASP A 107 -7.06 1.08 -8.33
C ASP A 107 -5.69 0.82 -8.97
N PRO A 108 -4.61 0.41 -8.27
CA PRO A 108 -3.36 0.05 -8.92
C PRO A 108 -3.46 -1.23 -9.75
N TYR A 109 -4.45 -2.07 -9.43
CA TYR A 109 -4.66 -3.42 -9.97
C TYR A 109 -5.84 -3.49 -10.95
N SER A 110 -6.68 -2.46 -10.98
CA SER A 110 -7.86 -2.36 -11.84
C SER A 110 -7.48 -1.89 -13.24
N ASP A 111 -7.97 -2.59 -14.26
CA ASP A 111 -7.85 -2.14 -15.66
C ASP A 111 -8.78 -0.96 -16.00
N GLN A 112 -9.79 -0.70 -15.15
CA GLN A 112 -10.69 0.46 -15.22
C GLN A 112 -10.20 1.64 -14.36
N GLY A 113 -9.21 1.43 -13.49
CA GLY A 113 -8.67 2.45 -12.60
C GLY A 113 -9.61 2.88 -11.45
N HIS A 114 -10.59 2.04 -11.10
CA HIS A 114 -11.48 2.27 -9.96
C HIS A 114 -11.03 1.47 -8.73
N ASP A 115 -11.27 2.01 -7.53
CA ASP A 115 -10.99 1.37 -6.24
C ASP A 115 -11.83 0.11 -5.96
N GLY A 116 -12.76 -0.23 -6.86
CA GLY A 116 -13.68 -1.35 -6.74
C GLY A 116 -14.02 -2.00 -8.08
N ILE A 117 -14.59 -3.19 -8.00
CA ILE A 117 -14.99 -3.98 -9.18
C ILE A 117 -16.15 -3.27 -9.87
N VAL A 118 -16.02 -3.03 -11.17
CA VAL A 118 -17.06 -2.40 -11.98
C VAL A 118 -18.01 -3.46 -12.52
N SER A 119 -19.32 -3.26 -12.32
CA SER A 119 -20.35 -4.14 -12.85
C SER A 119 -20.39 -4.10 -14.39
N SER A 120 -20.67 -5.25 -14.99
CA SER A 120 -20.91 -5.36 -16.43
C SER A 120 -22.30 -4.85 -16.86
N ASP A 121 -23.19 -4.57 -15.91
CA ASP A 121 -24.51 -4.04 -16.22
C ASP A 121 -24.49 -2.51 -16.41
N ASN A 122 -24.99 -2.05 -17.56
CA ASN A 122 -25.21 -0.62 -17.81
C ASN A 122 -26.50 -0.12 -17.13
N ARG A 123 -26.97 -0.81 -16.08
CA ARG A 123 -28.23 -0.53 -15.38
C ARG A 123 -27.94 0.22 -14.08
N GLY A 124 -27.38 1.42 -14.22
CA GLY A 124 -27.07 2.33 -13.11
C GLY A 124 -26.65 3.70 -13.65
N ASP A 125 -26.89 4.74 -12.87
CA ASP A 125 -26.29 6.11 -12.92
C ASP A 125 -26.02 6.80 -14.28
N GLY A 126 -26.81 6.51 -15.31
CA GLY A 126 -26.67 7.15 -16.63
C GLY A 126 -25.84 6.36 -17.64
N GLY A 127 -25.77 5.04 -17.46
CA GLY A 127 -25.14 4.12 -18.41
C GLY A 127 -23.67 3.82 -18.13
N LYS A 128 -23.19 4.13 -16.92
CA LYS A 128 -21.86 3.72 -16.44
C LYS A 128 -22.01 2.49 -15.54
N GLY A 129 -20.96 1.66 -15.51
CA GLY A 129 -20.92 0.49 -14.65
C GLY A 129 -20.88 0.91 -13.19
N ARG A 130 -21.71 0.28 -12.36
CA ARG A 130 -21.76 0.52 -10.91
C ARG A 130 -20.62 -0.22 -10.20
N ILE A 131 -20.01 0.38 -9.17
CA ILE A 131 -19.08 -0.33 -8.29
C ILE A 131 -19.82 -1.36 -7.44
N LEU A 132 -19.39 -2.62 -7.55
CA LEU A 132 -19.91 -3.76 -6.81
C LEU A 132 -19.29 -3.79 -5.39
N ASN A 133 -20.01 -3.24 -4.42
CA ASN A 133 -19.49 -2.99 -3.08
C ASN A 133 -19.07 -4.27 -2.33
N ASP A 134 -19.89 -5.33 -2.36
CA ASP A 134 -19.66 -6.51 -1.54
C ASP A 134 -18.50 -7.35 -2.09
N GLU A 135 -18.46 -7.49 -3.41
CA GLU A 135 -17.38 -8.14 -4.15
C GLU A 135 -16.06 -7.35 -4.02
N THR A 136 -16.13 -6.02 -4.01
CA THR A 136 -14.96 -5.16 -3.74
C THR A 136 -14.45 -5.38 -2.31
N ILE A 137 -15.33 -5.42 -1.31
CA ILE A 137 -14.93 -5.68 0.08
C ILE A 137 -14.26 -7.05 0.21
N GLU A 138 -14.76 -8.08 -0.49
CA GLU A 138 -14.13 -9.41 -0.49
C GLU A 138 -12.68 -9.35 -1.00
N GLN A 139 -12.43 -8.67 -2.12
CA GLN A 139 -11.06 -8.52 -2.65
C GLN A 139 -10.15 -7.72 -1.71
N LEU A 140 -10.65 -6.63 -1.13
CA LEU A 140 -9.88 -5.80 -0.19
C LEU A 140 -9.54 -6.57 1.10
N CYS A 141 -10.43 -7.45 1.55
CA CYS A 141 -10.16 -8.37 2.66
C CYS A 141 -9.04 -9.37 2.30
N ARG A 142 -9.06 -9.95 1.09
CA ARG A 142 -7.98 -10.84 0.61
C ARG A 142 -6.64 -10.12 0.50
N GLN A 143 -6.62 -8.92 -0.07
CA GLN A 143 -5.45 -8.05 -0.14
C GLN A 143 -4.89 -7.75 1.26
N SER A 144 -5.76 -7.37 2.19
CA SER A 144 -5.40 -7.10 3.59
C SER A 144 -4.70 -8.30 4.24
N ILE A 145 -5.24 -9.51 4.06
CA ILE A 145 -4.64 -10.74 4.59
C ILE A 145 -3.27 -10.98 3.97
N CYS A 146 -3.15 -10.84 2.65
CA CYS A 146 -1.90 -11.06 1.94
C CYS A 146 -0.79 -10.11 2.42
N GLN A 147 -1.08 -8.81 2.48
CA GLN A 147 -0.13 -7.80 2.96
C GLN A 147 0.24 -7.98 4.44
N ALA A 148 -0.75 -8.29 5.31
CA ALA A 148 -0.48 -8.56 6.72
C ALA A 148 0.40 -9.81 6.92
N ARG A 149 0.19 -10.87 6.12
CA ARG A 149 1.05 -12.08 6.14
C ARG A 149 2.47 -11.76 5.71
N ALA A 150 2.65 -10.92 4.70
CA ALA A 150 3.97 -10.46 4.25
C ALA A 150 4.72 -9.62 5.31
N GLY A 151 3.98 -8.99 6.22
CA GLY A 151 4.54 -8.29 7.37
C GLY A 151 4.27 -6.79 7.42
N SER A 152 3.26 -6.30 6.70
CA SER A 152 2.80 -4.91 6.86
C SER A 152 2.34 -4.66 8.29
N ASP A 153 2.80 -3.56 8.88
CA ASP A 153 2.45 -3.15 10.24
C ASP A 153 1.13 -2.36 10.25
N VAL A 154 0.88 -1.58 9.20
CA VAL A 154 -0.34 -0.77 9.05
C VAL A 154 -0.94 -0.98 7.65
N LEU A 155 -2.27 -1.15 7.61
CA LEU A 155 -3.05 -1.22 6.38
C LEU A 155 -3.84 0.08 6.21
N GLY A 156 -3.37 0.95 5.32
CA GLY A 156 -4.06 2.18 4.92
C GLY A 156 -5.30 1.85 4.10
N LYS A 157 -6.40 2.57 4.34
CA LYS A 157 -7.69 2.33 3.68
C LYS A 157 -8.30 3.65 3.24
N ASN A 158 -8.74 3.72 1.99
CA ASN A 158 -9.44 4.90 1.46
C ASN A 158 -10.97 4.75 1.42
N LEU A 159 -11.52 3.55 1.65
CA LEU A 159 -12.96 3.28 1.52
C LEU A 159 -13.70 3.27 2.88
N PRO A 160 -14.78 4.07 3.04
CA PRO A 160 -15.49 4.27 4.33
C PRO A 160 -16.30 3.05 4.82
N ARG A 161 -16.36 1.96 4.03
CA ARG A 161 -17.21 0.78 4.32
C ARG A 161 -16.46 -0.54 4.45
N ILE A 162 -15.13 -0.57 4.36
CA ILE A 162 -14.38 -1.79 4.69
C ILE A 162 -14.53 -2.02 6.21
N PRO A 163 -15.14 -3.13 6.66
CA PRO A 163 -15.32 -3.37 8.09
C PRO A 163 -13.96 -3.36 8.79
N VAL A 164 -13.81 -2.54 9.85
CA VAL A 164 -12.63 -2.56 10.73
C VAL A 164 -12.39 -3.98 11.25
N ALA A 165 -13.48 -4.74 11.47
CA ALA A 165 -13.50 -6.14 11.85
C ALA A 165 -12.67 -7.04 10.91
N CYS A 166 -12.76 -6.84 9.59
CA CYS A 166 -12.03 -7.68 8.63
C CYS A 166 -10.52 -7.50 8.78
N SER A 167 -10.04 -6.30 9.14
CA SER A 167 -8.60 -6.09 9.40
C SER A 167 -8.19 -6.54 10.79
N SER A 168 -8.99 -6.30 11.83
CA SER A 168 -8.64 -6.70 13.20
C SER A 168 -8.63 -8.21 13.40
N GLU A 169 -9.59 -8.95 12.84
CA GLU A 169 -9.62 -10.41 12.92
C GLU A 169 -8.48 -11.05 12.13
N VAL A 170 -8.13 -10.47 10.99
CA VAL A 170 -7.02 -10.92 10.15
C VAL A 170 -5.66 -10.67 10.81
N LEU A 171 -5.44 -9.48 11.39
CA LEU A 171 -4.23 -9.17 12.15
C LEU A 171 -4.11 -10.03 13.43
N CYS A 172 -5.22 -10.30 14.12
CA CYS A 172 -5.21 -11.21 15.28
C CYS A 172 -4.90 -12.67 14.88
N ARG A 173 -5.38 -13.13 13.72
CA ARG A 173 -5.11 -14.51 13.26
C ARG A 173 -3.73 -14.69 12.66
N SER A 174 -3.16 -13.67 12.00
CA SER A 174 -1.80 -13.74 11.43
C SER A 174 -0.71 -13.63 12.50
N SER A 175 -0.97 -12.94 13.61
CA SER A 175 -0.07 -12.91 14.77
C SER A 175 -0.01 -14.25 15.50
N GLN A 176 -1.11 -15.01 15.54
CA GLN A 176 -1.15 -16.36 16.15
C GLN A 176 -0.47 -17.45 15.33
N SER A 177 -0.16 -17.21 14.05
CA SER A 177 0.56 -18.18 13.20
C SER A 177 2.07 -17.95 13.12
N ARG A 178 2.61 -17.05 13.95
CA ARG A 178 4.06 -16.73 14.03
C ARG A 178 4.76 -17.40 15.22
N ASP A 179 4.06 -18.28 15.96
CA ASP A 179 4.59 -19.13 17.03
C ASP A 179 4.84 -20.57 16.57
#